data_AF-A0A9D1G4U5-F1
#
_entry.id   AF-A0A9D1G4U5-F1
#
_cell.length_a   1.000
_cell.length_b   1.000
_cell.length_c   1.000
_cell.angle_alpha   90.00
_cell.angle_beta   90.00
_cell.angle_gamma   90.00
#
_symmetry.space_group_name_H-M   'P 1'
#
loop_
_entity.id
_entity.type
_entity.pdbx_description
1 polymer ?
#
loop_
_entity_poly.entity_id
_entity_poly.type
_entity_poly.pdbx_seq_one_letter_code
_entity_poly.pdbx_strand_id
1 'polypeptide(L)'
;MGKKDIKKKLRDFIHGKPHGERRLGELYQPKTGLYKHREWRGIKDTMYYFNRIWLYNYGMMVYDIMRYGGPVLFAKGVWRYRWIGQTYLTVMHWYDRGFEGLRGPALRASAWHYRAMTNETIRQFMRMFAADANLHGGERNELWHRTPAHDETVAGAIFYPWRDVMDDVPLQMVPYFVTCHVNCHTVLNYIDAAQSIGLPGDPCPMCQAEAGLSILDDMPDYFPFLVTSNEACDGSVGTSILQD
;
A
#
# COMPACT_ATOMS: atom_id res chain seq x y z
N MET A 1 42.80 11.29 13.57
CA MET A 1 42.26 10.40 12.51
C MET A 1 43.36 10.15 11.49
N GLY A 2 43.84 8.91 11.30
CA GLY A 2 44.98 8.61 10.43
C GLY A 2 44.65 8.68 8.93
N LYS A 3 45.63 8.97 8.06
CA LYS A 3 45.44 9.05 6.59
C LYS A 3 44.76 7.81 5.96
N LYS A 4 44.99 6.61 6.51
CA LYS A 4 44.34 5.36 6.07
C LYS A 4 42.83 5.33 6.37
N ASP A 5 42.41 5.92 7.48
CA ASP A 5 41.01 6.00 7.93
C ASP A 5 40.20 6.98 7.05
N ILE A 6 40.82 8.10 6.65
CA ILE A 6 40.22 9.06 5.70
C ILE A 6 40.00 8.41 4.33
N LYS A 7 40.98 7.67 3.80
CA LYS A 7 40.85 6.96 2.53
C LYS A 7 39.74 5.90 2.56
N LYS A 8 39.60 5.17 3.67
CA LYS A 8 38.52 4.19 3.85
C LYS A 8 37.15 4.89 3.87
N LYS A 9 36.98 5.92 4.70
CA LYS A 9 35.74 6.70 4.76
C LYS A 9 35.33 7.29 3.41
N LEU A 10 36.29 7.80 2.63
CA LEU A 10 36.01 8.32 1.29
C LEU A 10 35.57 7.21 0.34
N ARG A 11 36.21 6.04 0.37
CA ARG A 11 35.81 4.88 -0.43
C ARG A 11 34.40 4.41 -0.05
N ASP A 12 34.12 4.29 1.24
CA ASP A 12 32.81 3.89 1.76
C ASP A 12 31.73 4.93 1.42
N PHE A 13 32.09 6.21 1.35
CA PHE A 13 31.19 7.27 0.92
C PHE A 13 30.86 7.14 -0.58
N ILE A 14 31.85 6.86 -1.43
CA ILE A 14 31.65 6.78 -2.88
C ILE A 14 30.93 5.49 -3.27
N HIS A 15 31.37 4.34 -2.75
CA HIS A 15 30.89 3.01 -3.16
C HIS A 15 29.91 2.38 -2.19
N GLY A 16 29.77 2.92 -0.97
CA GLY A 16 29.01 2.30 0.10
C GLY A 16 29.82 1.28 0.88
N LYS A 17 29.40 1.01 2.13
CA LYS A 17 30.01 -0.02 2.97
C LYS A 17 29.78 -1.43 2.41
N PRO A 18 30.79 -2.33 2.46
CA PRO A 18 30.62 -3.74 2.10
C PRO A 18 29.67 -4.45 3.06
N HIS A 19 29.01 -5.53 2.60
CA HIS A 19 27.88 -6.16 3.30
C HIS A 19 28.15 -6.48 4.79
N GLY A 20 29.29 -7.10 5.09
CA GLY A 20 29.65 -7.49 6.47
C GLY A 20 30.00 -6.33 7.41
N GLU A 21 30.23 -5.12 6.90
CA GLU A 21 30.52 -3.93 7.72
C GLU A 21 29.30 -2.99 7.87
N ARG A 22 28.16 -3.38 7.29
CA ARG A 22 26.92 -2.59 7.37
C ARG A 22 26.29 -2.78 8.75
N ARG A 23 26.12 -1.67 9.46
CA ARG A 23 25.39 -1.64 10.73
C ARG A 23 24.07 -0.95 10.52
N LEU A 24 23.12 -1.66 9.92
CA LEU A 24 21.79 -1.13 9.58
C LEU A 24 21.03 -0.68 10.84
N GLY A 25 21.25 -1.33 11.99
CA GLY A 25 20.70 -0.88 13.27
C GLY A 25 21.10 0.54 13.69
N GLU A 26 22.23 1.08 13.22
CA GLU A 26 22.65 2.46 13.51
C GLU A 26 21.79 3.51 12.78
N LEU A 27 21.00 3.10 11.78
CA LEU A 27 20.06 3.97 11.08
C LEU A 27 18.86 4.35 11.94
N TYR A 28 18.60 3.59 13.00
CA TYR A 28 17.41 3.75 13.83
C TYR A 28 17.74 4.43 15.16
N GLN A 29 16.76 5.16 15.67
CA GLN A 29 16.76 5.60 17.05
C GLN A 29 16.60 4.37 17.98
N PRO A 30 17.39 4.29 19.06
CA PRO A 30 17.31 3.16 19.98
C PRO A 30 15.90 2.98 20.54
N LYS A 31 15.41 1.73 20.54
CA LYS A 31 14.12 1.31 21.16
C LYS A 31 12.84 1.88 20.53
N THR A 32 12.92 2.77 19.55
CA THR A 32 11.72 3.35 18.90
C THR A 32 11.44 2.75 17.52
N GLY A 33 12.45 2.18 16.86
CA GLY A 33 12.31 1.68 15.49
C GLY A 33 12.14 2.79 14.43
N LEU A 34 12.28 4.06 14.82
CA LEU A 34 12.21 5.21 13.92
C LEU A 34 13.56 5.47 13.26
N TYR A 35 13.58 5.77 11.97
CA TYR A 35 14.82 6.17 11.30
C TYR A 35 15.36 7.49 11.86
N LYS A 36 16.62 7.49 12.30
CA LYS A 36 17.41 8.69 12.58
C LYS A 36 17.80 9.40 11.29
N HIS A 37 18.22 8.62 10.30
CA HIS A 37 18.51 9.08 8.95
C HIS A 37 18.37 7.90 7.97
N ARG A 38 18.24 8.21 6.69
CA ARG A 38 18.16 7.19 5.64
C ARG A 38 19.51 6.51 5.42
N GLU A 39 19.47 5.29 4.88
CA GLU A 39 20.68 4.54 4.54
C GLU A 39 21.47 5.23 3.43
N TRP A 40 22.74 5.57 3.71
CA TRP A 40 23.67 5.99 2.68
C TRP A 40 24.20 4.80 1.90
N ARG A 41 23.93 4.81 0.59
CA ARG A 41 24.21 3.70 -0.32
C ARG A 41 25.44 3.80 -1.20
N GLY A 42 26.31 4.76 -0.93
CA GLY A 42 27.28 5.16 -1.93
C GLY A 42 26.58 5.96 -3.03
N ILE A 43 27.33 6.72 -3.82
CA ILE A 43 26.76 7.70 -4.74
C ILE A 43 25.85 7.03 -5.76
N LYS A 44 26.31 5.94 -6.40
CA LYS A 44 25.59 5.28 -7.49
C LYS A 44 24.23 4.72 -7.03
N ASP A 45 24.23 3.93 -5.96
CA ASP A 45 23.00 3.25 -5.51
C ASP A 45 22.07 4.20 -4.74
N THR A 46 22.61 5.19 -4.01
CA THR A 46 21.76 6.20 -3.34
C THR A 46 21.05 7.07 -4.37
N MET A 47 21.77 7.56 -5.38
CA MET A 47 21.17 8.39 -6.43
C MET A 47 20.19 7.58 -7.27
N TYR A 48 20.48 6.31 -7.55
CA TYR A 48 19.53 5.45 -8.23
C TYR A 48 18.24 5.29 -7.42
N TYR A 49 18.34 4.92 -6.13
CA TYR A 49 17.19 4.77 -5.24
C TYR A 49 16.39 6.08 -5.13
N PHE A 50 17.07 7.20 -4.86
CA PHE A 50 16.44 8.50 -4.68
C PHE A 50 15.68 8.94 -5.93
N ASN A 51 16.26 8.83 -7.12
CA ASN A 51 15.59 9.27 -8.34
C ASN A 51 14.51 8.30 -8.81
N ARG A 52 14.78 6.99 -8.78
CA ARG A 52 13.92 5.99 -9.44
C ARG A 52 12.81 5.45 -8.56
N ILE A 53 12.96 5.55 -7.23
CA ILE A 53 11.97 5.08 -6.28
C ILE A 53 11.39 6.25 -5.52
N TRP A 54 12.22 6.95 -4.76
CA TRP A 54 11.70 7.95 -3.85
C TRP A 54 11.04 9.12 -4.58
N LEU A 55 11.79 9.82 -5.44
CA LEU A 55 11.29 10.99 -6.17
C LEU A 55 10.24 10.61 -7.21
N TYR A 56 10.45 9.50 -7.93
CA TYR A 56 9.49 9.03 -8.93
C TYR A 56 8.14 8.68 -8.31
N ASN A 57 8.10 7.85 -7.27
CA ASN A 57 6.85 7.44 -6.63
C ASN A 57 6.17 8.63 -5.95
N TYR A 58 6.94 9.49 -5.28
CA TYR A 58 6.40 10.71 -4.67
C TYR A 58 5.78 11.63 -5.73
N GLY A 59 6.48 11.84 -6.85
CA GLY A 59 5.98 12.63 -7.98
C GLY A 59 4.68 12.06 -8.56
N MET A 60 4.60 10.75 -8.75
CA MET A 60 3.38 10.06 -9.20
C MET A 60 2.23 10.26 -8.21
N MET A 61 2.46 10.01 -6.91
CA MET A 61 1.43 10.21 -5.89
C MET A 61 0.86 11.63 -5.88
N VAL A 62 1.74 12.65 -5.95
CA VAL A 62 1.31 14.05 -6.00
C VAL A 62 0.54 14.34 -7.31
N TYR A 63 1.05 13.87 -8.44
CA TYR A 63 0.41 14.03 -9.74
C TYR A 63 -1.00 13.42 -9.76
N ASP A 64 -1.16 12.23 -9.19
CA ASP A 64 -2.43 11.50 -9.21
C ASP A 64 -3.47 12.14 -8.28
N ILE A 65 -3.06 12.64 -7.10
CA ILE A 65 -3.93 13.48 -6.25
C ILE A 65 -4.46 14.67 -7.04
N MET A 66 -3.59 15.33 -7.81
CA MET A 66 -3.99 16.48 -8.62
C MET A 66 -4.90 16.12 -9.78
N ARG A 67 -4.74 14.92 -10.38
CA ARG A 67 -5.46 14.51 -11.60
C ARG A 67 -6.87 13.98 -11.35
N TYR A 68 -7.10 13.20 -10.30
CA TYR A 68 -8.33 12.40 -10.17
C TYR A 68 -9.44 13.02 -9.31
N GLY A 69 -9.10 13.86 -8.34
CA GLY A 69 -10.12 14.50 -7.49
C GLY A 69 -9.67 15.79 -6.80
N GLY A 70 -8.42 16.18 -7.01
CA GLY A 70 -7.81 17.30 -6.33
C GLY A 70 -7.56 17.03 -4.84
N PRO A 71 -6.88 17.98 -4.17
CA PRO A 71 -6.53 17.84 -2.76
C PRO A 71 -7.76 17.75 -1.83
N VAL A 72 -8.91 18.26 -2.26
CA VAL A 72 -10.14 18.26 -1.46
C VAL A 72 -10.75 16.85 -1.38
N LEU A 73 -10.85 16.11 -2.50
CA LEU A 73 -11.37 14.74 -2.46
C LEU A 73 -10.44 13.83 -1.66
N PHE A 74 -9.13 14.00 -1.83
CA PHE A 74 -8.14 13.29 -1.03
C PHE A 74 -8.27 13.60 0.47
N ALA A 75 -8.44 14.87 0.84
CA ALA A 75 -8.64 15.26 2.23
C ALA A 75 -9.93 14.68 2.83
N LYS A 76 -11.03 14.65 2.06
CA LYS A 76 -12.26 13.96 2.45
C LYS A 76 -12.01 12.47 2.68
N GLY A 77 -11.27 11.81 1.78
CA GLY A 77 -10.87 10.42 1.94
C GLY A 77 -10.08 10.20 3.22
N VAL A 78 -8.98 10.93 3.43
CA VAL A 78 -8.15 10.85 4.64
C VAL A 78 -8.96 11.03 5.93
N TRP A 79 -9.99 11.87 5.90
CA TRP A 79 -10.87 12.10 7.05
C TRP A 79 -11.93 11.00 7.22
N ARG A 80 -12.44 10.45 6.12
CA ARG A 80 -13.52 9.45 6.11
C ARG A 80 -13.01 8.06 6.44
N TYR A 81 -11.90 7.63 5.83
CA TYR A 81 -11.39 6.27 6.00
C TYR A 81 -10.08 6.25 6.77
N ARG A 82 -10.12 5.53 7.90
CA ARG A 82 -9.01 5.42 8.83
C ARG A 82 -7.76 4.81 8.19
N TRP A 83 -7.95 3.89 7.24
CA TRP A 83 -6.85 3.18 6.59
C TRP A 83 -6.05 4.07 5.61
N ILE A 84 -6.62 5.14 5.04
CA ILE A 84 -5.90 6.01 4.09
C ILE A 84 -4.78 6.78 4.80
N GLY A 85 -5.10 7.42 5.93
CA GLY A 85 -4.13 8.20 6.68
C GLY A 85 -2.93 7.36 7.13
N GLN A 86 -3.16 6.09 7.46
CA GLN A 86 -2.12 5.19 7.95
C GLN A 86 -1.25 4.58 6.86
N THR A 87 -1.64 4.72 5.58
CA THR A 87 -1.05 3.94 4.48
C THR A 87 -0.52 4.83 3.38
N TYR A 88 -1.33 5.80 2.94
CA TYR A 88 -0.94 6.73 1.89
C TYR A 88 0.11 7.72 2.41
N LEU A 89 -0.04 8.25 3.64
CA LEU A 89 0.93 9.20 4.20
C LEU A 89 2.26 8.56 4.61
N THR A 90 2.25 7.25 4.87
CA THR A 90 3.40 6.51 5.42
C THR A 90 4.09 5.62 4.37
N VAL A 91 3.56 5.51 3.15
CA VAL A 91 4.09 4.64 2.09
C VAL A 91 5.56 4.93 1.75
N MET A 92 6.01 6.17 1.88
CA MET A 92 7.42 6.52 1.64
C MET A 92 8.35 5.84 2.65
N HIS A 93 7.91 5.69 3.90
CA HIS A 93 8.64 4.94 4.92
C HIS A 93 8.66 3.44 4.59
N TRP A 94 7.58 2.91 4.02
CA TRP A 94 7.54 1.52 3.54
C TRP A 94 8.56 1.29 2.41
N TYR A 95 8.74 2.24 1.48
CA TYR A 95 9.84 2.16 0.50
C TYR A 95 11.22 2.24 1.15
N ASP A 96 11.43 3.05 2.18
CA ASP A 96 12.74 3.12 2.83
C ASP A 96 13.08 1.78 3.52
N ARG A 97 12.09 1.15 4.18
CA ARG A 97 12.19 -0.17 4.83
C ARG A 97 12.38 -1.33 3.85
N GLY A 98 11.58 -1.38 2.78
CA GLY A 98 11.62 -2.47 1.79
C GLY A 98 12.93 -2.55 1.00
N PHE A 99 13.69 -1.45 0.96
CA PHE A 99 14.98 -1.35 0.25
C PHE A 99 16.19 -1.26 1.17
N GLU A 100 16.00 -1.49 2.47
CA GLU A 100 17.08 -1.42 3.45
C GLU A 100 18.14 -2.49 3.14
N GLY A 101 19.41 -2.07 3.11
CA GLY A 101 20.56 -2.94 2.86
C GLY A 101 20.74 -3.38 1.40
N LEU A 102 19.76 -3.17 0.52
CA LEU A 102 19.84 -3.56 -0.90
C LEU A 102 20.82 -2.67 -1.68
N ARG A 103 21.60 -3.30 -2.57
CA ARG A 103 22.60 -2.65 -3.45
C ARG A 103 22.66 -3.31 -4.82
N GLY A 104 23.21 -2.58 -5.79
CA GLY A 104 23.54 -3.12 -7.11
C GLY A 104 22.32 -3.74 -7.83
N PRO A 105 22.46 -4.93 -8.44
CA PRO A 105 21.37 -5.57 -9.19
C PRO A 105 20.12 -5.86 -8.36
N ALA A 106 20.26 -6.29 -7.10
CA ALA A 106 19.12 -6.57 -6.23
C ALA A 106 18.28 -5.32 -5.98
N LEU A 107 18.94 -4.18 -5.68
CA LEU A 107 18.27 -2.89 -5.55
C LEU A 107 17.49 -2.52 -6.82
N ARG A 108 18.07 -2.76 -7.99
CA ARG A 108 17.46 -2.43 -9.29
C ARG A 108 16.26 -3.32 -9.61
N ALA A 109 16.36 -4.63 -9.35
CA ALA A 109 15.27 -5.57 -9.57
C ALA A 109 14.08 -5.25 -8.65
N SER A 110 14.33 -5.12 -7.35
CA SER A 110 13.31 -4.71 -6.38
C SER A 110 12.70 -3.35 -6.74
N ALA A 111 13.51 -2.42 -7.26
CA ALA A 111 13.05 -1.09 -7.67
C ALA A 111 11.98 -1.15 -8.77
N TRP A 112 12.16 -2.03 -9.76
CA TRP A 112 11.15 -2.21 -10.80
C TRP A 112 9.86 -2.82 -10.27
N HIS A 113 9.95 -3.83 -9.41
CA HIS A 113 8.77 -4.45 -8.80
C HIS A 113 7.97 -3.47 -7.94
N TYR A 114 8.62 -2.70 -7.07
CA TYR A 114 7.93 -1.71 -6.25
C TYR A 114 7.29 -0.60 -7.08
N ARG A 115 7.90 -0.19 -8.21
CA ARG A 115 7.31 0.79 -9.11
C ARG A 115 6.05 0.25 -9.77
N ALA A 116 6.08 -1.00 -10.25
CA ALA A 116 4.91 -1.64 -10.84
C ALA A 116 3.78 -1.76 -9.81
N MET A 117 4.10 -2.24 -8.60
CA MET A 117 3.15 -2.34 -7.51
C MET A 117 2.55 -0.99 -7.12
N THR A 118 3.38 0.03 -6.96
CA THR A 118 2.93 1.38 -6.62
C THR A 118 2.02 1.97 -7.70
N ASN A 119 2.40 1.82 -8.97
CA ASN A 119 1.61 2.34 -10.08
C ASN A 119 0.23 1.69 -10.15
N GLU A 120 0.18 0.37 -9.99
CA GLU A 120 -1.07 -0.39 -10.01
C GLU A 120 -1.94 -0.10 -8.78
N THR A 121 -1.36 -0.04 -7.58
CA THR A 121 -2.08 0.37 -6.37
C THR A 121 -2.64 1.78 -6.48
N ILE A 122 -1.89 2.72 -7.07
CA ILE A 122 -2.41 4.08 -7.28
C ILE A 122 -3.57 4.08 -8.28
N ARG A 123 -3.48 3.33 -9.38
CA ARG A 123 -4.59 3.18 -10.34
C ARG A 123 -5.86 2.69 -9.64
N GLN A 124 -5.75 1.61 -8.86
CA GLN A 124 -6.86 1.03 -8.11
C GLN A 124 -7.44 2.01 -7.08
N PHE A 125 -6.57 2.63 -6.28
CA PHE A 125 -6.97 3.62 -5.27
C PHE A 125 -7.72 4.80 -5.89
N MET A 126 -7.20 5.36 -6.99
CA MET A 126 -7.83 6.49 -7.67
C MET A 126 -9.15 6.10 -8.31
N ARG A 127 -9.23 4.90 -8.90
CA ARG A 127 -10.47 4.38 -9.47
C ARG A 127 -11.54 4.20 -8.39
N MET A 128 -11.19 3.59 -7.25
CA MET A 128 -12.10 3.46 -6.11
C MET A 128 -12.60 4.82 -5.63
N PHE A 129 -11.71 5.77 -5.37
CA PHE A 129 -12.11 7.09 -4.86
C PHE A 129 -12.96 7.90 -5.82
N ALA A 130 -12.62 7.85 -7.11
CA ALA A 130 -13.39 8.54 -8.13
C ALA A 130 -14.79 7.95 -8.30
N ALA A 131 -14.95 6.64 -8.07
CA ALA A 131 -16.23 5.94 -8.12
C ALA A 131 -17.00 5.95 -6.77
N ASP A 132 -16.34 6.26 -5.66
CA ASP A 132 -16.88 6.12 -4.31
C ASP A 132 -18.04 7.09 -4.01
N ALA A 133 -19.25 6.55 -3.86
CA ALA A 133 -20.46 7.32 -3.56
C ALA A 133 -20.36 8.03 -2.21
N ASN A 134 -19.66 7.47 -1.21
CA ASN A 134 -19.51 8.09 0.12
C ASN A 134 -18.77 9.43 0.04
N LEU A 135 -17.79 9.56 -0.87
CA LEU A 135 -17.05 10.81 -1.08
C LEU A 135 -17.79 11.83 -1.94
N HIS A 136 -18.81 11.37 -2.67
CA HIS A 136 -19.65 12.16 -3.59
C HIS A 136 -21.05 12.44 -3.03
N GLY A 137 -21.23 12.38 -1.70
CA GLY A 137 -22.50 12.74 -1.06
C GLY A 137 -23.63 11.73 -1.29
N GLY A 138 -23.27 10.47 -1.58
CA GLY A 138 -24.20 9.38 -1.87
C GLY A 138 -24.58 9.26 -3.36
N GLU A 139 -24.08 10.14 -4.23
CA GLU A 139 -24.33 10.05 -5.67
C GLU A 139 -23.48 8.97 -6.33
N ARG A 140 -24.14 8.00 -6.97
CA ARG A 140 -23.49 6.96 -7.78
C ARG A 140 -23.24 7.50 -9.19
N ASN A 141 -22.00 7.82 -9.47
CA ASN A 141 -21.60 8.39 -10.75
C ASN A 141 -21.42 7.32 -11.85
N GLU A 142 -21.11 7.74 -13.08
CA GLU A 142 -20.88 6.82 -14.19
C GLU A 142 -19.73 5.84 -13.93
N LEU A 143 -18.71 6.26 -13.16
CA LEU A 143 -17.58 5.40 -12.80
C LEU A 143 -18.01 4.30 -11.84
N TRP A 144 -18.88 4.59 -10.87
CA TRP A 144 -19.48 3.60 -9.98
C TRP A 144 -20.14 2.48 -10.80
N HIS A 145 -20.99 2.82 -11.78
CA HIS A 145 -21.65 1.83 -12.63
C HIS A 145 -20.70 1.02 -13.54
N ARG A 146 -19.45 1.47 -13.71
CA ARG A 146 -18.43 0.85 -14.58
C ARG A 146 -17.25 0.26 -13.81
N THR A 147 -17.37 0.11 -12.49
CA THR A 147 -16.28 -0.40 -11.64
C THR A 147 -16.76 -1.61 -10.86
N PRO A 148 -16.73 -2.81 -11.45
CA PRO A 148 -17.04 -4.03 -10.70
C PRO A 148 -15.98 -4.28 -9.63
N ALA A 149 -16.42 -4.74 -8.45
CA ALA A 149 -15.52 -5.26 -7.44
C ALA A 149 -15.40 -6.77 -7.56
N HIS A 150 -14.29 -7.32 -7.08
CA HIS A 150 -14.10 -8.75 -6.94
C HIS A 150 -13.15 -9.05 -5.78
N ASP A 151 -13.18 -10.29 -5.29
CA ASP A 151 -12.22 -10.74 -4.29
C ASP A 151 -10.81 -10.80 -4.86
N GLU A 152 -9.78 -10.63 -4.03
CA GLU A 152 -8.38 -10.66 -4.46
C GLU A 152 -7.96 -11.97 -5.13
N THR A 153 -8.64 -13.08 -4.81
CA THR A 153 -8.38 -14.40 -5.38
C THR A 153 -9.09 -14.65 -6.69
N VAL A 154 -10.06 -13.81 -7.04
CA VAL A 154 -10.70 -13.85 -8.36
C VAL A 154 -9.71 -13.33 -9.39
N ALA A 155 -9.43 -14.16 -10.39
CA ALA A 155 -8.57 -13.75 -11.49
C ALA A 155 -9.25 -12.62 -12.29
N GLY A 156 -8.65 -11.43 -12.29
CA GLY A 156 -9.13 -10.26 -13.06
C GLY A 156 -9.24 -10.52 -14.58
N ALA A 157 -8.65 -11.62 -15.08
CA ALA A 157 -8.82 -12.10 -16.44
C ALA A 157 -10.29 -12.33 -16.84
N ILE A 158 -11.18 -12.58 -15.87
CA ILE A 158 -12.63 -12.73 -16.12
C ILE A 158 -13.23 -11.46 -16.72
N PHE A 159 -12.70 -10.28 -16.39
CA PHE A 159 -13.19 -8.99 -16.88
C PHE A 159 -12.53 -8.54 -18.20
N TYR A 160 -11.54 -9.28 -18.72
CA TYR A 160 -10.85 -8.93 -19.96
C TYR A 160 -11.78 -8.71 -21.17
N PRO A 161 -12.87 -9.49 -21.36
CA PRO A 161 -13.79 -9.26 -22.47
C PRO A 161 -14.49 -7.90 -22.44
N TRP A 162 -14.52 -7.21 -21.29
CA TRP A 162 -15.22 -5.94 -21.08
C TRP A 162 -14.30 -4.78 -20.71
N ARG A 163 -12.98 -4.91 -20.89
CA ARG A 163 -12.00 -3.89 -20.47
C ARG A 163 -12.13 -2.56 -21.21
N ASP A 164 -12.88 -2.53 -22.31
CA ASP A 164 -13.25 -1.32 -23.05
C ASP A 164 -14.35 -0.49 -22.37
N VAL A 165 -15.20 -1.13 -21.56
CA VAL A 165 -16.36 -0.49 -20.91
C VAL A 165 -16.28 -0.44 -19.39
N MET A 166 -15.54 -1.35 -18.75
CA MET A 166 -15.41 -1.43 -17.29
C MET A 166 -13.96 -1.59 -16.83
N ASP A 167 -13.71 -1.22 -15.57
CA ASP A 167 -12.42 -1.36 -14.94
C ASP A 167 -12.60 -2.03 -13.56
N ASP A 168 -12.18 -3.28 -13.45
CA ASP A 168 -12.22 -4.05 -12.21
C ASP A 168 -11.19 -3.54 -11.20
N VAL A 169 -11.65 -3.46 -9.94
CA VAL A 169 -10.80 -3.18 -8.79
C VAL A 169 -11.09 -4.19 -7.68
N PRO A 170 -10.07 -4.92 -7.20
CA PRO A 170 -10.26 -5.85 -6.09
C PRO A 170 -10.60 -5.12 -4.80
N LEU A 171 -11.62 -5.58 -4.08
CA LEU A 171 -12.18 -4.90 -2.92
C LEU A 171 -11.19 -4.76 -1.76
N GLN A 172 -10.44 -5.83 -1.50
CA GLN A 172 -9.57 -6.00 -0.35
C GLN A 172 -8.18 -5.40 -0.59
N MET A 173 -7.77 -5.26 -1.86
CA MET A 173 -6.39 -4.95 -2.21
C MET A 173 -5.92 -3.62 -1.61
N VAL A 174 -6.75 -2.58 -1.74
CA VAL A 174 -6.41 -1.24 -1.27
C VAL A 174 -6.68 -1.05 0.23
N PRO A 175 -7.88 -1.36 0.77
CA PRO A 175 -8.24 -1.07 2.16
C PRO A 175 -7.57 -2.01 3.18
N TYR A 176 -7.18 -3.22 2.76
CA TYR A 176 -6.59 -4.22 3.65
C TYR A 176 -5.16 -4.64 3.24
N PHE A 177 -4.93 -5.17 2.03
CA PHE A 177 -3.64 -5.79 1.70
C PHE A 177 -2.48 -4.79 1.70
N VAL A 178 -2.65 -3.67 1.01
CA VAL A 178 -1.62 -2.62 0.99
C VAL A 178 -1.43 -2.05 2.40
N THR A 179 -2.51 -2.00 3.19
CA THR A 179 -2.52 -1.31 4.48
C THR A 179 -1.74 -2.08 5.54
N CYS A 180 -1.91 -3.41 5.58
CA CYS A 180 -1.15 -4.27 6.47
C CYS A 180 0.33 -4.38 6.08
N HIS A 181 0.67 -4.23 4.79
CA HIS A 181 2.05 -4.18 4.31
C HIS A 181 2.78 -2.90 4.73
N VAL A 182 2.08 -1.78 4.72
CA VAL A 182 2.66 -0.48 5.11
C VAL A 182 2.72 -0.34 6.64
N ASN A 183 1.64 -0.72 7.34
CA ASN A 183 1.56 -0.71 8.79
C ASN A 183 0.66 -1.86 9.31
N CYS A 184 1.29 -2.88 9.88
CA CYS A 184 0.61 -4.06 10.42
C CYS A 184 -0.35 -3.75 11.59
N HIS A 185 -0.21 -2.62 12.28
CA HIS A 185 -1.11 -2.24 13.36
C HIS A 185 -2.40 -1.58 12.88
N THR A 186 -2.50 -1.23 11.60
CA THR A 186 -3.71 -0.60 11.03
C THR A 186 -4.93 -1.51 11.19
N VAL A 187 -4.73 -2.81 10.98
CA VAL A 187 -5.81 -3.80 10.89
C VAL A 187 -6.35 -4.26 12.24
N LEU A 188 -5.62 -4.01 13.35
CA LEU A 188 -6.02 -4.44 14.69
C LEU A 188 -7.39 -3.88 15.09
N ASN A 189 -7.67 -2.62 14.72
CA ASN A 189 -8.96 -2.00 15.02
C ASN A 189 -10.14 -2.68 14.29
N TYR A 190 -9.92 -3.15 13.06
CA TYR A 190 -10.94 -3.87 12.30
C TYR A 190 -11.13 -5.29 12.83
N ILE A 191 -10.03 -5.96 13.22
CA ILE A 191 -10.09 -7.28 13.87
C ILE A 191 -10.89 -7.19 15.18
N ASP A 192 -10.61 -6.19 16.03
CA ASP A 192 -11.34 -5.97 17.28
C ASP A 192 -12.84 -5.70 17.01
N ALA A 193 -13.16 -4.95 15.96
CA ALA A 193 -14.56 -4.69 15.58
C ALA A 193 -15.29 -5.98 15.17
N ALA A 194 -14.66 -6.83 14.36
CA ALA A 194 -15.21 -8.14 14.01
C ALA A 194 -15.45 -9.01 15.24
N GLN A 195 -14.47 -9.08 16.16
CA GLN A 195 -14.63 -9.85 17.39
C GLN A 195 -15.69 -9.28 18.33
N SER A 196 -15.91 -7.95 18.32
CA SER A 196 -16.91 -7.30 19.17
C SER A 196 -18.36 -7.70 18.85
N ILE A 197 -18.63 -8.12 17.61
CA ILE A 197 -19.95 -8.61 17.18
C ILE A 197 -20.11 -10.13 17.35
N GLY A 198 -19.12 -10.80 17.93
CA GLY A 198 -19.18 -12.23 18.25
C GLY A 198 -18.48 -13.16 17.26
N LEU A 199 -17.74 -12.64 16.27
CA LEU A 199 -16.82 -13.50 15.50
C LEU A 199 -15.72 -14.01 16.42
N PRO A 200 -15.43 -15.32 16.42
CA PRO A 200 -14.34 -15.85 17.23
C PRO A 200 -12.99 -15.32 16.71
N GLY A 201 -11.96 -15.36 17.56
CA GLY A 201 -10.63 -14.87 17.22
C GLY A 201 -9.75 -15.87 16.46
N ASP A 202 -10.25 -17.07 16.16
CA ASP A 202 -9.55 -18.14 15.46
C ASP A 202 -9.53 -18.07 13.91
N PRO A 203 -10.37 -17.28 13.20
CA PRO A 203 -10.22 -17.12 11.76
C PRO A 203 -8.93 -16.38 11.40
N CYS A 204 -8.52 -16.45 10.13
CA CYS A 204 -7.36 -15.69 9.64
C CYS A 204 -7.55 -14.18 9.92
N PRO A 205 -6.51 -13.45 10.38
CA PRO A 205 -6.59 -12.02 10.62
C PRO A 205 -6.94 -11.21 9.37
N MET A 206 -6.69 -11.78 8.17
CA MET A 206 -7.13 -11.20 6.90
C MET A 206 -8.65 -11.08 6.82
N CYS A 207 -9.33 -12.20 6.98
CA CYS A 207 -10.78 -12.27 6.90
C CYS A 207 -11.44 -11.45 8.03
N GLN A 208 -10.86 -11.48 9.24
CA GLN A 208 -11.38 -10.67 10.35
C GLN A 208 -11.26 -9.16 10.09
N ALA A 209 -10.12 -8.70 9.56
CA ALA A 209 -9.92 -7.29 9.26
C ALA A 209 -10.81 -6.81 8.11
N GLU A 210 -11.00 -7.67 7.11
CA GLU A 210 -11.91 -7.42 5.99
C GLU A 210 -13.36 -7.29 6.44
N ALA A 211 -13.87 -8.24 7.23
CA ALA A 211 -15.18 -8.14 7.86
C ALA A 211 -15.30 -6.88 8.73
N GLY A 212 -14.24 -6.57 9.49
CA GLY A 212 -14.16 -5.38 10.32
C GLY A 212 -14.26 -4.06 9.56
N LEU A 213 -13.73 -4.00 8.32
CA LEU A 213 -13.90 -2.84 7.44
C LEU A 213 -15.38 -2.64 7.09
N SER A 214 -16.11 -3.71 6.76
CA SER A 214 -17.55 -3.62 6.50
C SER A 214 -18.36 -3.26 7.75
N ILE A 215 -18.02 -3.84 8.91
CA ILE A 215 -18.72 -3.59 10.18
C ILE A 215 -18.57 -2.13 10.63
N LEU A 216 -17.40 -1.52 10.41
CA LEU A 216 -17.16 -0.13 10.75
C LEU A 216 -17.54 0.85 9.64
N ASP A 217 -18.17 0.38 8.55
CA ASP A 217 -18.50 1.20 7.39
C ASP A 217 -17.26 1.93 6.83
N ASP A 218 -16.11 1.27 6.79
CA ASP A 218 -14.83 1.82 6.31
C ASP A 218 -14.43 1.30 4.92
N MET A 219 -15.34 0.57 4.26
CA MET A 219 -15.22 0.15 2.87
C MET A 219 -15.75 1.23 1.92
N PRO A 220 -15.03 1.60 0.84
CA PRO A 220 -15.56 2.55 -0.14
C PRO A 220 -16.75 1.97 -0.94
N ASP A 221 -17.80 2.75 -1.15
CA ASP A 221 -18.97 2.36 -1.96
C ASP A 221 -18.70 2.72 -3.43
N TYR A 222 -17.95 1.88 -4.13
CA TYR A 222 -17.47 2.18 -5.50
C TYR A 222 -17.99 1.24 -6.59
N PHE A 223 -18.74 0.19 -6.22
CA PHE A 223 -19.05 -0.91 -7.13
C PHE A 223 -20.55 -1.25 -7.19
N PRO A 224 -21.07 -1.64 -8.37
CA PRO A 224 -22.46 -2.03 -8.54
C PRO A 224 -22.73 -3.48 -8.18
N PHE A 225 -21.68 -4.32 -8.21
CA PHE A 225 -21.72 -5.72 -7.84
C PHE A 225 -20.32 -6.18 -7.44
N LEU A 226 -20.27 -7.22 -6.61
CA LEU A 226 -19.06 -7.90 -6.14
C LEU A 226 -19.03 -9.33 -6.68
N VAL A 227 -17.91 -9.75 -7.25
CA VAL A 227 -17.67 -11.16 -7.60
C VAL A 227 -16.84 -11.81 -6.50
N THR A 228 -17.45 -12.71 -5.74
CA THR A 228 -16.78 -13.38 -4.64
C THR A 228 -16.25 -14.77 -5.03
N SER A 229 -15.28 -15.29 -4.27
CA SER A 229 -14.80 -16.67 -4.42
C SER A 229 -14.42 -17.34 -3.10
N ASN A 230 -14.64 -18.65 -3.03
CA ASN A 230 -14.26 -19.49 -1.90
C ASN A 230 -12.95 -20.26 -2.12
N GLU A 231 -12.21 -19.95 -3.19
CA GLU A 231 -10.98 -20.67 -3.57
C GLU A 231 -9.84 -20.45 -2.57
N ALA A 232 -9.85 -19.33 -1.83
CA ALA A 232 -8.78 -18.99 -0.90
C ALA A 232 -8.79 -19.89 0.35
N CYS A 233 -9.91 -19.86 1.08
CA CYS A 233 -10.14 -20.63 2.30
C CYS A 233 -11.59 -20.47 2.78
N ASP A 234 -12.03 -21.29 3.75
CA ASP A 234 -13.35 -21.15 4.38
C ASP A 234 -13.56 -19.78 5.05
N GLY A 235 -12.48 -19.09 5.42
CA GLY A 235 -12.52 -17.73 5.95
C GLY A 235 -13.03 -16.70 4.94
N SER A 236 -12.73 -16.86 3.64
CA SER A 236 -13.19 -15.93 2.60
C SER A 236 -14.69 -16.07 2.31
N VAL A 237 -15.26 -17.24 2.59
CA VAL A 237 -16.72 -17.48 2.50
C VAL A 237 -17.45 -16.63 3.55
N GLY A 238 -16.93 -16.59 4.77
CA GLY A 238 -17.52 -15.83 5.87
C GLY A 238 -17.48 -14.32 5.63
N THR A 239 -16.43 -13.81 4.99
CA THR A 239 -16.32 -12.38 4.68
C THR A 239 -17.20 -11.96 3.53
N SER A 240 -17.29 -12.79 2.48
CA SER A 240 -18.17 -12.55 1.32
C SER A 240 -19.61 -12.24 1.74
N ILE A 241 -20.13 -12.97 2.75
CA ILE A 241 -21.50 -12.77 3.26
C ILE A 241 -21.66 -11.45 4.02
N LEU A 242 -20.60 -10.96 4.67
CA LEU A 242 -20.60 -9.69 5.40
C LEU A 242 -20.34 -8.47 4.48
N GLN A 243 -20.02 -8.71 3.21
CA GLN A 243 -19.71 -7.69 2.22
C GLN A 243 -20.81 -7.48 1.18
N ASP A 244 -21.74 -8.44 1.05
CA ASP A 244 -23.00 -8.30 0.30
C ASP A 244 -24.00 -7.41 1.07
#